data_AF-A0A355GMZ5-F1
#
_entry.id   AF-A0A355GMZ5-F1
#
_cell.length_a   1.000
_cell.length_b   1.000
_cell.length_c   1.000
_cell.angle_alpha   90.00
_cell.angle_beta   90.00
_cell.angle_gamma   90.00
#
_symmetry.space_group_name_H-M   'P 1'
#
loop_
_entity.id
_entity.type
_entity.pdbx_description
1 polymer ?
#
loop_
_entity_poly.entity_id
_entity_poly.type
_entity_poly.pdbx_seq_one_letter_code
_entity_poly.pdbx_strand_id
1 'polypeptide(L)'
;MPSNPFQLPVAPRFFCLLMLPLILTGCSGKSNDLPDLAEVTGQVTLDGKPLPDAIIDFYPQGAQQKKQARASTAATDEEGKYSLMYNNDT
;
A
#
# COMPACT_ATOMS: atom_id res chain seq x y z
N MET A 1 7.36 33.40 46.02
CA MET A 1 7.18 33.45 44.56
C MET A 1 8.55 33.25 43.92
N PRO A 2 8.67 32.35 42.94
CA PRO A 2 9.78 31.39 42.87
C PRO A 2 11.06 31.97 42.25
N SER A 3 12.19 31.64 42.88
CA SER A 3 13.51 31.58 42.26
C SER A 3 13.47 30.58 41.12
N ASN A 4 13.95 30.97 39.95
CA ASN A 4 14.00 30.18 38.73
C ASN A 4 15.39 29.51 38.63
N PRO A 5 15.56 28.21 38.94
CA PRO A 5 16.85 27.57 38.86
C PRO A 5 16.77 26.51 37.77
N PHE A 6 17.26 26.81 36.58
CA PHE A 6 17.83 25.84 35.64
C PHE A 6 18.11 26.56 34.32
N GLN A 7 19.25 27.25 34.25
CA GLN A 7 19.91 27.43 32.97
C GLN A 7 20.90 26.28 32.84
N LEU A 8 20.47 25.20 32.17
CA LEU A 8 21.37 24.14 31.74
C LEU A 8 22.07 24.61 30.45
N PRO A 9 23.42 24.55 30.38
CA PRO A 9 24.13 24.78 29.13
C PRO A 9 23.93 23.54 28.26
N VAL A 10 22.88 23.55 27.43
CA VAL A 10 22.65 22.48 26.45
C VAL A 10 23.70 22.64 25.35
N ALA A 11 24.84 21.99 25.53
CA ALA A 11 25.87 21.90 24.50
C ALA A 11 25.26 21.34 23.20
N PRO A 12 25.51 21.95 22.03
CA PRO A 12 24.85 21.59 20.77
C PRO A 12 25.17 20.17 20.30
N ARG A 13 26.23 19.56 20.85
CA ARG A 13 26.64 18.18 20.60
C ARG A 13 25.73 17.13 21.24
N PHE A 14 25.08 17.45 22.36
CA PHE A 14 24.19 16.51 23.07
C PHE A 14 22.78 16.46 22.47
N PHE A 15 22.34 17.53 21.81
CA PHE A 15 21.03 17.61 21.17
C PHE A 15 20.92 16.70 19.93
N CYS A 16 22.01 16.54 19.16
CA CYS A 16 22.06 15.61 18.02
C CYS A 16 22.00 14.13 18.44
N LEU A 17 22.57 13.77 19.58
CA LEU A 17 22.73 12.37 19.99
C LEU A 17 21.43 11.77 20.57
N LEU A 18 20.51 12.62 21.06
CA LEU A 18 19.21 12.21 21.59
C LEU A 18 18.13 12.05 20.50
N MET A 19 18.33 12.60 19.30
CA MET A 19 17.41 12.47 18.15
C MET A 19 17.65 11.21 17.33
N LEU A 20 18.79 10.53 17.50
CA LEU A 20 19.16 9.33 16.75
C LEU A 20 18.24 8.11 16.99
N PRO A 21 17.75 7.80 18.21
CA PRO A 21 16.91 6.62 18.41
C PRO A 21 15.46 6.77 17.89
N LEU A 22 14.98 7.99 17.62
CA LEU A 22 13.62 8.21 17.08
C LEU A 22 13.50 7.85 15.59
N ILE A 23 14.63 7.83 14.85
CA ILE A 23 14.66 7.52 13.42
C ILE A 23 14.62 6.00 13.18
N LEU A 24 15.08 5.20 14.16
CA LEU A 24 15.11 3.73 14.08
C LEU A 24 13.82 3.04 14.49
N THR A 25 12.86 3.75 15.10
CA THR A 25 11.49 3.24 15.31
C THR A 25 10.58 3.44 14.10
N GLY A 26 11.14 3.90 12.97
CA GLY A 26 10.45 4.04 11.70
C GLY A 26 10.27 2.71 10.97
N CYS A 27 9.02 2.26 10.89
CA CYS A 27 8.45 1.27 9.97
C CYS A 27 9.03 -0.17 10.00
N SER A 28 8.88 -0.85 11.14
CA SER A 28 8.76 -2.32 11.11
C SER A 28 7.28 -2.66 10.94
N GLY A 29 6.77 -2.48 9.71
CA GLY A 29 5.48 -3.01 9.29
C GLY A 29 5.63 -4.53 9.17
N LYS A 30 5.58 -5.22 10.32
CA LYS A 30 5.56 -6.67 10.37
C LYS A 30 4.33 -7.13 9.57
N SER A 31 4.61 -7.83 8.48
CA SER A 31 3.67 -8.32 7.49
C SER A 31 2.89 -9.53 8.00
N ASN A 32 2.31 -9.44 9.19
CA ASN A 32 1.45 -10.48 9.77
C ASN A 32 -0.04 -10.11 9.73
N ASP A 33 -0.36 -8.87 9.34
CA ASP A 33 -1.73 -8.37 9.11
C ASP A 33 -1.93 -8.01 7.63
N LEU A 34 -1.25 -8.69 6.70
CA LEU A 34 -1.61 -8.57 5.29
C LEU A 34 -2.79 -9.51 5.02
N PRO A 35 -3.90 -8.98 4.46
CA PRO A 35 -5.01 -9.79 3.98
C PRO A 35 -4.54 -10.95 3.12
N ASP A 36 -5.28 -12.06 3.16
CA ASP A 36 -5.07 -13.12 2.18
C ASP A 36 -5.30 -12.53 0.76
N LEU A 37 -4.28 -12.64 -0.07
CA LEU A 37 -4.34 -12.27 -1.48
C LEU A 37 -5.10 -13.36 -2.22
N ALA A 38 -6.26 -13.02 -2.78
CA ALA A 38 -6.98 -13.88 -3.69
C ALA A 38 -6.46 -13.67 -5.12
N GLU A 39 -6.25 -14.77 -5.85
CA GLU A 39 -5.95 -14.71 -7.28
C GLU A 39 -7.27 -14.67 -8.07
N VAL A 40 -7.36 -13.73 -9.01
CA VAL A 40 -8.48 -13.57 -9.93
C VAL A 40 -7.98 -13.85 -11.35
N THR A 41 -8.53 -14.87 -12.00
CA THR A 41 -8.18 -15.25 -13.36
C THR A 41 -9.41 -15.35 -14.26
N GLY A 42 -9.23 -15.13 -15.56
CA GLY A 42 -10.32 -15.26 -16.53
C GLY A 42 -9.85 -15.08 -17.97
N GLN A 43 -10.82 -15.06 -18.89
CA GLN A 43 -10.61 -14.82 -20.31
C GLN A 43 -11.59 -13.77 -20.83
N VAL A 44 -11.09 -12.80 -21.58
CA VAL A 44 -11.88 -11.77 -22.25
C VAL A 44 -12.02 -12.13 -23.73
N THR A 45 -13.25 -12.04 -24.23
CA THR A 45 -13.56 -12.26 -25.64
C THR A 45 -14.35 -11.09 -26.20
N LEU A 46 -14.15 -10.80 -27.48
CA LEU A 46 -14.93 -9.85 -28.28
C LEU A 46 -15.50 -10.62 -29.47
N ASP A 47 -16.84 -10.63 -29.61
CA ASP A 47 -17.55 -11.38 -30.66
C ASP A 47 -17.16 -12.86 -30.75
N GLY A 48 -16.92 -13.48 -29.58
CA GLY A 48 -16.53 -14.90 -29.48
C GLY A 48 -15.06 -15.19 -29.81
N LYS A 49 -14.24 -14.17 -30.07
CA LYS A 49 -12.79 -14.31 -30.29
C LYS A 49 -12.02 -13.79 -29.08
N PRO A 50 -10.88 -14.40 -28.71
CA PRO A 50 -9.99 -13.85 -27.70
C PRO A 50 -9.59 -12.41 -28.01
N LEU A 51 -9.61 -11.54 -26.99
CA LEU A 51 -9.22 -10.14 -27.12
C LEU A 51 -7.87 -9.90 -26.42
N PRO A 52 -6.77 -9.75 -27.18
CA PRO A 52 -5.47 -9.38 -26.62
C PRO A 52 -5.39 -7.91 -26.24
N ASP A 53 -4.42 -7.58 -25.37
CA ASP A 53 -4.06 -6.22 -24.95
C ASP A 53 -5.21 -5.40 -24.32
N ALA A 54 -6.25 -6.06 -23.84
CA ALA A 54 -7.34 -5.41 -23.12
C ALA A 54 -6.91 -5.09 -21.70
N ILE A 55 -7.12 -3.84 -21.27
CA ILE A 55 -6.84 -3.40 -19.90
C ILE A 55 -8.04 -3.68 -19.01
N ILE A 56 -7.78 -4.40 -17.91
CA ILE A 56 -8.76 -4.80 -16.92
C ILE A 56 -8.40 -4.12 -15.61
N ASP A 57 -9.31 -3.29 -15.10
CA ASP A 57 -9.20 -2.69 -13.77
C ASP A 57 -10.22 -3.31 -12.83
N PHE A 58 -9.73 -4.02 -11.81
CA PHE A 58 -10.56 -4.65 -10.79
C PHE A 58 -10.70 -3.73 -9.57
N TYR A 59 -11.94 -3.41 -9.20
CA TYR A 59 -12.25 -2.55 -8.05
C TYR A 59 -12.99 -3.33 -6.94
N PRO A 60 -12.68 -3.06 -5.66
CA PRO A 60 -13.44 -3.58 -4.53
C PRO A 60 -14.93 -3.21 -4.61
N GLN A 61 -15.80 -4.19 -4.44
CA GLN A 61 -17.21 -3.92 -4.20
C GLN A 61 -17.38 -3.40 -2.77
N GLY A 62 -17.86 -2.16 -2.61
CA GLY A 62 -18.06 -1.53 -1.29
C GLY A 62 -17.13 -0.35 -1.00
N ALA A 63 -16.11 -0.13 -1.83
CA ALA A 63 -15.36 1.12 -1.78
C ALA A 63 -16.28 2.30 -2.11
N GLN A 64 -16.66 3.06 -1.09
CA GLN A 64 -17.57 4.21 -1.19
C GLN A 64 -17.09 5.26 -2.20
N GLN A 65 -15.79 5.29 -2.50
CA GLN A 65 -15.20 6.13 -3.53
C GLN A 65 -14.21 5.33 -4.39
N LYS A 66 -14.44 5.29 -5.72
CA LYS A 66 -13.48 4.74 -6.69
C LYS A 66 -12.09 5.38 -6.59
N LYS A 67 -12.00 6.64 -6.12
CA LYS A 67 -10.73 7.35 -5.88
C LYS A 67 -9.92 6.81 -4.71
N GLN A 68 -10.55 6.08 -3.79
CA GLN A 68 -9.93 5.63 -2.55
C GLN A 68 -9.67 4.11 -2.54
N ALA A 69 -10.26 3.40 -3.50
CA ALA A 69 -9.92 2.02 -3.80
C ALA A 69 -8.62 1.92 -4.59
N ARG A 70 -7.72 1.02 -4.15
CA ARG A 70 -6.63 0.57 -5.01
C ARG A 70 -7.19 -0.43 -6.00
N ALA A 71 -7.21 -0.06 -7.28
CA ALA A 71 -7.50 -0.99 -8.35
C ALA A 71 -6.30 -1.92 -8.55
N SER A 72 -6.59 -3.17 -8.91
CA SER A 72 -5.59 -4.08 -9.49
C SER A 72 -5.77 -4.07 -11.01
N THR A 73 -4.69 -3.85 -11.75
CA THR A 73 -4.73 -3.68 -13.21
C THR A 73 -3.97 -4.81 -13.89
N ALA A 74 -4.56 -5.40 -14.94
CA ALA A 74 -3.92 -6.41 -15.79
C ALA A 74 -4.24 -6.17 -17.26
N ALA A 75 -3.34 -6.65 -18.13
CA ALA A 75 -3.55 -6.73 -19.57
C ALA A 75 -3.82 -8.18 -19.97
N THR A 76 -4.69 -8.40 -20.95
CA THR A 76 -4.92 -9.74 -21.51
C THR A 76 -3.81 -10.16 -22.47
N ASP A 77 -3.49 -11.45 -22.49
CA ASP A 77 -2.54 -12.04 -23.44
C ASP A 77 -3.17 -12.32 -24.82
N GLU A 78 -2.39 -12.92 -25.73
CA GLU A 78 -2.82 -13.35 -27.07
C GLU A 78 -4.04 -14.29 -27.07
N GLU A 79 -4.24 -15.05 -25.97
CA GLU A 79 -5.39 -15.93 -25.77
C GLU A 79 -6.52 -15.24 -25.00
N GLY A 80 -6.42 -13.93 -24.76
CA GLY A 80 -7.39 -13.13 -24.02
C GLY A 80 -7.39 -13.39 -22.52
N LYS A 81 -6.41 -14.12 -21.98
CA LYS A 81 -6.36 -14.51 -20.55
C LYS A 81 -5.73 -13.42 -19.71
N TYR A 82 -6.14 -13.34 -18.45
CA TYR A 82 -5.57 -12.43 -17.45
C TYR A 82 -5.44 -13.11 -16.08
N SER A 83 -4.49 -12.65 -15.27
CA SER A 83 -4.35 -12.98 -13.85
C SER A 83 -4.05 -11.72 -13.04
N LEU A 84 -4.74 -11.56 -11.91
CA LEU A 84 -4.66 -10.43 -10.99
C LEU A 84 -4.57 -10.94 -9.57
N MET A 85 -3.71 -10.33 -8.76
CA MET A 85 -3.76 -10.51 -7.31
C MET A 85 -4.57 -9.39 -6.68
N TYR A 86 -5.51 -9.75 -5.80
CA TYR A 86 -6.44 -8.82 -5.18
C TYR A 86 -6.61 -9.16 -3.70
N ASN A 87 -6.51 -8.16 -2.82
CA ASN A 87 -6.77 -8.31 -1.39
C ASN A 87 -8.27 -8.05 -1.14
N ASN A 88 -9.00 -9.05 -0.64
CA ASN A 88 -10.44 -8.91 -0.39
C ASN A 88 -10.80 -8.55 1.07
N ASP A 89 -9.83 -8.34 1.95
CA ASP A 89 -10.18 -8.04 3.34
C ASP A 89 -10.49 -6.54 3.51
N THR A 90 -11.77 -6.27 3.78
CA THR A 90 -12.36 -4.98 4.17
C THR A 90 -12.26 -4.74 5.68
#